data_AF-A0A6V8EXT8-F1
#
_entry.id   AF-A0A6V8EXT8-F1
#
_cell.length_a   1.000
_cell.length_b   1.000
_cell.length_c   1.000
_cell.angle_alpha   90.00
_cell.angle_beta   90.00
_cell.angle_gamma   90.00
#
_symmetry.space_group_name_H-M   'P 1'
#
loop_
_entity.id
_entity.type
_entity.pdbx_description
1 polymer ?
#
loop_
_entity_poly.entity_id
_entity_poly.type
_entity_poly.pdbx_seq_one_letter_code
_entity_poly.pdbx_strand_id
1 'polypeptide(L)'
;QEHGPVAHDRAALNQTMRFEVGVSRRFARLQRAIRRLHLLEKEIDVIWKSSLPTREIVELRNMILVGILVAEDAEHRNENRGLHFNKDLNEDVQ
;
A
#
# COMPACT_ATOMS: atom_id res chain seq x y z
N GLN A 1 -19.50 15.47 -11.32
CA GLN A 1 -19.81 15.05 -9.94
C GLN A 1 -18.49 15.01 -9.19
N GLU A 2 -18.43 15.67 -8.03
CA GLU A 2 -17.21 15.80 -7.23
C GLU A 2 -16.65 14.42 -6.81
N HIS A 3 -15.34 14.25 -6.96
CA HIS A 3 -14.58 13.04 -6.66
C HIS A 3 -14.34 12.84 -5.16
N GLY A 4 -15.40 12.97 -4.34
CA GLY A 4 -15.34 12.72 -2.89
C GLY A 4 -14.66 11.40 -2.48
N PRO A 5 -14.84 10.28 -3.21
CA PRO A 5 -14.14 9.03 -2.93
C PRO A 5 -12.62 9.12 -3.11
N VAL A 6 -12.14 9.80 -4.15
CA VAL A 6 -10.72 9.76 -4.56
C VAL A 6 -9.80 10.42 -3.52
N ALA A 7 -10.25 11.53 -2.92
CA ALA A 7 -9.49 12.20 -1.87
C ALA A 7 -9.42 11.34 -0.59
N HIS A 8 -10.51 10.66 -0.24
CA HIS A 8 -10.58 9.76 0.89
C HIS A 8 -9.68 8.53 0.70
N ASP A 9 -9.78 7.86 -0.46
CA ASP A 9 -9.00 6.68 -0.80
C ASP A 9 -7.50 6.98 -0.85
N ARG A 10 -7.14 8.16 -1.36
CA ARG A 10 -5.75 8.65 -1.34
C ARG A 10 -5.25 8.85 0.09
N ALA A 11 -6.08 9.37 0.99
CA ALA A 11 -5.73 9.51 2.41
C ALA A 11 -5.56 8.13 3.08
N ALA A 12 -6.45 7.17 2.78
CA ALA A 12 -6.37 5.81 3.29
C ALA A 12 -5.11 5.07 2.79
N LEU A 13 -4.76 5.22 1.51
CA LEU A 13 -3.50 4.72 0.95
C LEU A 13 -2.30 5.32 1.68
N ASN A 14 -2.24 6.65 1.81
CA ASN A 14 -1.12 7.33 2.46
C ASN A 14 -0.97 6.90 3.92
N GLN A 15 -2.09 6.73 4.63
CA GLN A 15 -2.09 6.22 6.00
C GLN A 15 -1.55 4.79 6.06
N THR A 16 -2.00 3.91 5.16
CA THR A 16 -1.53 2.51 5.07
C THR A 16 -0.02 2.47 4.84
N MET A 17 0.48 3.19 3.84
CA MET A 17 1.92 3.22 3.53
C MET A 17 2.74 3.75 4.71
N ARG A 18 2.31 4.86 5.33
CA ARG A 18 3.02 5.49 6.46
C ARG A 18 3.09 4.58 7.68
N PHE A 19 1.96 3.98 8.06
CA PHE A 19 1.84 3.22 9.31
C PHE A 19 2.15 1.74 9.16
N GLU A 20 2.32 1.19 7.97
CA GLU A 20 2.50 -0.26 7.80
C GLU A 20 3.73 -0.61 6.98
N VAL A 21 4.13 0.31 6.08
CA VAL A 21 5.28 0.15 5.17
C VAL A 21 6.37 1.20 5.45
N GLY A 22 6.35 1.80 6.64
CA GLY A 22 7.32 2.80 7.09
C GLY A 22 8.72 2.24 7.39
N VAL A 23 9.59 3.07 7.97
CA VAL A 23 11.01 2.75 8.24
C VAL A 23 11.17 1.46 9.07
N SER A 24 10.36 1.28 10.12
CA SER A 24 10.39 0.10 10.98
C SER A 24 9.20 -0.82 10.69
N ARG A 25 9.49 -1.99 10.13
CA ARG A 25 8.50 -2.95 9.61
C ARG A 25 8.39 -4.18 10.51
N ARG A 26 7.30 -4.91 10.31
CA ARG A 26 6.99 -6.26 10.84
C ARG A 26 6.17 -6.99 9.79
N PHE A 27 6.36 -8.29 9.62
CA PHE A 27 5.62 -9.11 8.65
C PHE A 27 4.11 -8.96 8.82
N ALA A 28 3.63 -8.99 10.07
CA ALA A 28 2.20 -8.83 10.35
C ALA A 28 1.63 -7.47 9.88
N ARG A 29 2.43 -6.40 9.92
CA ARG A 29 2.02 -5.07 9.43
C ARG A 29 2.06 -5.01 7.90
N LEU A 30 3.09 -5.58 7.27
CA LEU A 30 3.20 -5.66 5.81
C LEU A 30 2.04 -6.46 5.21
N GLN A 31 1.73 -7.62 5.79
CA GLN A 31 0.59 -8.43 5.42
C GLN A 31 -0.74 -7.68 5.57
N ARG A 32 -0.88 -6.85 6.61
CA ARG A 32 -2.05 -5.99 6.76
C ARG A 32 -2.12 -4.89 5.70
N ALA A 33 -0.98 -4.32 5.32
CA ALA A 33 -0.89 -3.32 4.26
C ALA A 33 -1.32 -3.90 2.92
N ILE A 34 -0.79 -5.07 2.56
CA ILE A 34 -1.11 -5.78 1.31
C ILE A 34 -2.63 -6.01 1.20
N ARG A 35 -3.26 -6.51 2.28
CA ARG A 35 -4.72 -6.70 2.31
C ARG A 35 -5.50 -5.39 2.09
N ARG A 36 -5.07 -4.28 2.70
CA ARG A 36 -5.71 -2.97 2.55
C ARG A 36 -5.53 -2.40 1.16
N LEU A 37 -4.33 -2.52 0.60
CA LEU A 37 -4.02 -2.00 -0.73
C LEU A 37 -4.78 -2.76 -1.82
N HIS A 38 -4.92 -4.09 -1.72
CA HIS A 38 -5.78 -4.85 -2.64
C HIS A 38 -7.28 -4.56 -2.46
N LEU A 39 -7.72 -4.16 -1.27
CA LEU A 39 -9.09 -3.69 -1.09
C LEU A 39 -9.31 -2.38 -1.86
N LEU A 40 -8.41 -1.40 -1.68
CA LEU A 40 -8.45 -0.13 -2.41
C LEU A 40 -8.35 -0.33 -3.93
N GLU A 41 -7.52 -1.27 -4.38
CA GLU A 41 -7.39 -1.65 -5.80
C GLU A 41 -8.74 -2.10 -6.39
N LYS A 42 -9.46 -2.97 -5.68
CA LYS A 42 -10.77 -3.45 -6.12
C LYS A 42 -11.80 -2.33 -6.17
N GLU A 43 -11.80 -1.46 -5.16
CA GLU A 43 -12.73 -0.32 -5.08
C GLU A 43 -12.49 0.67 -6.21
N ILE A 44 -11.22 1.05 -6.47
CA ILE A 44 -10.90 1.99 -7.54
C ILE A 44 -11.15 1.40 -8.93
N ASP A 45 -11.01 0.08 -9.10
CA ASP A 45 -11.31 -0.59 -10.37
C ASP A 45 -12.81 -0.59 -10.71
N VAL A 46 -13.68 -0.65 -9.69
CA VAL A 46 -15.13 -0.45 -9.89
C VAL A 46 -15.40 0.97 -10.38
N ILE A 47 -14.82 1.97 -9.72
CA ILE A 47 -14.96 3.39 -10.10
C ILE A 47 -14.42 3.61 -11.52
N TRP A 48 -13.25 3.07 -11.84
CA TRP A 48 -12.63 3.19 -13.16
C TRP A 48 -13.53 2.66 -14.28
N LYS A 49 -14.18 1.50 -14.06
CA LYS A 49 -15.05 0.88 -15.06
C LYS A 49 -16.37 1.64 -15.26
N SER A 50 -16.85 2.36 -14.25
CA SER A 50 -18.13 3.08 -14.29
C SER A 50 -18.01 4.58 -14.60
N SER A 51 -16.79 5.11 -14.75
CA SER A 51 -16.55 6.56 -14.83
C SER A 51 -15.76 6.95 -16.07
N LEU A 52 -15.91 8.20 -16.51
CA LEU A 52 -14.99 8.78 -17.47
C LEU A 52 -13.58 8.87 -16.86
N PRO A 53 -12.52 8.54 -17.61
CA PRO A 53 -11.16 8.69 -17.13
C PRO A 53 -10.86 10.13 -16.70
N THR A 54 -10.40 10.31 -15.45
CA THR A 54 -9.88 11.58 -14.96
C THR A 54 -8.46 11.39 -14.45
N ARG A 55 -7.69 12.48 -14.43
CA ARG A 55 -6.31 12.50 -13.92
C ARG A 55 -6.23 11.93 -12.51
N GLU A 56 -7.14 12.33 -11.63
CA GLU A 56 -7.11 11.94 -10.21
C GLU A 56 -7.32 10.44 -10.03
N ILE A 57 -8.21 9.82 -10.82
CA ILE A 57 -8.44 8.37 -10.80
C ILE A 57 -7.20 7.63 -11.29
N VAL A 58 -6.59 8.08 -12.39
CA VAL A 58 -5.37 7.44 -12.94
C VAL A 58 -4.22 7.53 -11.94
N GLU A 59 -4.01 8.69 -11.32
CA GLU A 59 -3.00 8.87 -10.30
C GLU A 59 -3.24 7.94 -9.10
N LEU A 60 -4.46 7.85 -8.60
CA LEU A 60 -4.79 6.99 -7.48
C LEU A 60 -4.55 5.51 -7.82
N ARG A 61 -4.93 5.04 -9.00
CA ARG A 61 -4.66 3.67 -9.48
C ARG A 61 -3.17 3.38 -9.52
N ASN A 62 -2.37 4.29 -10.06
CA ASN A 62 -0.92 4.15 -10.13
C ASN A 62 -0.29 4.11 -8.73
N MET A 63 -0.75 4.97 -7.82
CA MET A 63 -0.27 4.98 -6.44
C MET A 63 -0.60 3.67 -5.71
N ILE A 64 -1.82 3.13 -5.88
CA ILE A 64 -2.23 1.85 -5.28
C ILE A 64 -1.34 0.72 -5.80
N LEU A 65 -1.16 0.63 -7.13
CA LEU A 65 -0.30 -0.38 -7.75
C LEU A 65 1.14 -0.34 -7.21
N VAL A 66 1.75 0.85 -7.19
CA VAL A 66 3.11 1.01 -6.64
C VAL A 66 3.13 0.66 -5.16
N GLY A 67 2.10 1.02 -4.40
CA GLY A 67 1.97 0.66 -2.98
C GLY A 67 1.98 -0.86 -2.77
N ILE A 68 1.24 -1.62 -3.58
CA ILE A 68 1.18 -3.09 -3.54
C ILE A 68 2.57 -3.66 -3.79
N LEU A 69 3.21 -3.26 -4.90
CA LEU A 69 4.55 -3.75 -5.27
C LEU A 69 5.59 -3.49 -4.17
N VAL A 70 5.56 -2.30 -3.56
CA VAL A 70 6.48 -1.96 -2.46
C VAL A 70 6.19 -2.78 -1.21
N ALA A 71 4.93 -3.00 -0.87
CA ALA A 71 4.55 -3.77 0.31
C ALA A 71 4.89 -5.26 0.16
N GLU A 72 4.65 -5.83 -1.03
CA GLU A 72 5.01 -7.22 -1.36
C GLU A 72 6.53 -7.40 -1.45
N ASP A 73 7.29 -6.50 -2.08
CA ASP A 73 8.77 -6.58 -2.07
C ASP A 73 9.32 -6.53 -0.65
N ALA A 74 8.76 -5.66 0.20
CA ALA A 74 9.17 -5.56 1.60
C ALA A 74 8.80 -6.81 2.40
N GLU A 75 7.71 -7.50 2.06
CA GLU A 75 7.25 -8.69 2.78
C GLU A 75 8.07 -9.93 2.41
N HIS A 76 8.49 -10.07 1.15
CA HIS A 76 9.33 -11.17 0.68
C HIS A 76 10.82 -11.01 1.02
N ARG A 77 11.24 -9.88 1.59
CA ARG A 77 12.65 -9.65 1.98
C ARG A 77 12.99 -10.38 3.26
N ASN A 78 14.00 -11.24 3.15
CA ASN A 78 14.51 -12.08 4.24
C ASN A 78 15.79 -11.51 4.89
N GLU A 79 16.18 -10.28 4.55
CA GLU A 79 17.34 -9.62 5.17
C GLU A 79 17.09 -8.13 5.45
N ASN A 80 17.71 -7.63 6.52
CA ASN A 80 17.78 -6.21 6.82
C ASN A 80 18.94 -5.56 6.05
N ARG A 81 18.61 -4.68 5.10
CA ARG A 81 19.61 -4.02 4.26
C ARG A 81 19.20 -2.61 3.84
N GLY A 82 20.10 -1.64 4.08
CA GLY A 82 19.88 -0.25 3.73
C GLY A 82 18.63 0.33 4.43
N LEU A 83 17.68 0.86 3.66
CA LEU A 83 16.42 1.41 4.17
C LEU A 83 15.34 0.36 4.46
N HIS A 84 15.64 -0.91 4.21
CA HIS A 84 14.79 -2.02 4.61
C HIS A 84 15.17 -2.51 6.01
N PHE A 85 14.29 -2.24 6.98
CA PHE A 85 14.41 -2.74 8.35
C PHE A 85 13.10 -3.37 8.82
N ASN A 86 13.13 -4.67 9.07
CA ASN A 86 12.07 -5.49 9.64
C ASN A 86 12.55 -6.08 10.97
N LYS A 87 11.78 -5.83 12.03
CA LYS A 87 12.13 -6.27 13.39
C LYS A 87 12.14 -7.79 13.51
N ASP A 88 11.24 -8.46 12.81
CA ASP A 88 11.03 -9.89 12.94
C ASP A 88 12.23 -10.69 12.40
N LEU A 89 13.03 -10.12 11.48
CA LEU A 89 14.27 -10.71 10.95
C LEU A 89 15.45 -10.73 11.94
N ASN A 90 15.35 -10.00 13.07
CA ASN A 90 16.37 -10.02 14.12
C ASN A 90 15.95 -10.91 15.31
N GLU A 91 14.69 -11.34 15.36
CA GLU A 91 14.12 -12.09 16.48
C GLU A 91 14.48 -13.61 16.42
N ASP A 92 15.10 -14.08 15.31
CA ASP A 92 15.60 -15.46 15.14
C ASP A 92 17.02 -15.72 15.69
N VAL A 93 17.60 -14.76 16.43
CA VAL A 93 18.91 -14.92 17.12
C VAL A 93 18.71 -14.93 18.63
N GLN A 94 18.03 -15.96 19.15
CA GLN A 94 18.11 -16.39 20.55
C GLN A 94 18.07 -17.91 20.66
#